data_AF-A0A9E8N3C7-F1
#
_entry.id   AF-A0A9E8N3C7-F1
#
_cell.length_a   1.000
_cell.length_b   1.000
_cell.length_c   1.000
_cell.angle_alpha   90.00
_cell.angle_beta   90.00
_cell.angle_gamma   90.00
#
_symmetry.space_group_name_H-M   'P 1'
#
loop_
_entity.id
_entity.type
_entity.pdbx_description
1 polymer ?
#
loop_
_entity_poly.entity_id
_entity_poly.type
_entity_poly.pdbx_seq_one_letter_code
_entity_poly.pdbx_strand_id
1 'polypeptide(L)'
;MRKSILTILCATFFVLSFSLSIFAQENITLKGTVIDNKCAEANKANLSTFIKTHQKECAMMPACAASGYAIYTNEKLLMKFDKESSAKVAEFLKKSDSTLNVTVVAKQVGSELNLVSIKNGPAAAENKPGVMEQGKEKLMGKGAEEMMKGSKPKLPGLP
;
A
#
# COMPACT_ATOMS: atom_id res chain seq x y z
N MET A 1 54.28 -41.25 -11.41
CA MET A 1 53.47 -41.18 -10.18
C MET A 1 54.35 -40.81 -8.99
N ARG A 2 54.36 -39.55 -8.55
CA ARG A 2 54.69 -39.16 -7.15
C ARG A 2 53.89 -37.90 -6.83
N LYS A 3 53.18 -37.97 -5.70
CA LYS A 3 52.12 -37.07 -5.25
C LYS A 3 52.73 -35.96 -4.40
N SER A 4 52.11 -34.78 -4.49
CA SER A 4 51.91 -33.72 -3.50
C SER A 4 52.99 -33.48 -2.44
N ILE A 5 53.49 -32.23 -2.39
CA ILE A 5 53.63 -31.33 -1.22
C ILE A 5 54.45 -30.13 -1.71
N LEU A 6 53.82 -28.95 -1.85
CA LEU A 6 54.38 -27.69 -1.34
C LEU A 6 53.32 -26.58 -1.45
N THR A 7 52.41 -26.60 -0.50
CA THR A 7 51.54 -25.48 -0.14
C THR A 7 52.41 -24.32 0.39
N ILE A 8 51.94 -23.08 0.20
CA ILE A 8 52.39 -21.83 0.85
C ILE A 8 53.49 -21.06 0.10
N LEU A 9 53.08 -20.11 -0.74
CA LEU A 9 53.56 -18.72 -0.68
C LEU A 9 52.69 -17.81 -1.55
N CYS A 10 52.19 -16.70 -0.99
CA CYS A 10 51.58 -15.54 -1.68
C CYS A 10 50.27 -15.82 -2.46
N ALA A 11 49.07 -15.81 -1.88
CA ALA A 11 48.52 -14.89 -0.88
C ALA A 11 48.87 -13.40 -1.14
N THR A 12 48.83 -12.96 -2.40
CA THR A 12 48.83 -11.54 -2.76
C THR A 12 47.38 -11.11 -3.02
N PHE A 13 46.70 -10.60 -1.99
CA PHE A 13 46.44 -9.16 -1.87
C PHE A 13 45.76 -8.55 -3.10
N PHE A 14 44.55 -9.02 -3.42
CA PHE A 14 43.55 -8.16 -4.06
C PHE A 14 42.47 -7.84 -3.04
N VAL A 15 42.88 -7.20 -1.94
CA VAL A 15 41.98 -6.43 -1.09
C VAL A 15 41.58 -5.22 -1.94
N LEU A 16 40.56 -5.41 -2.79
CA LEU A 16 39.82 -4.32 -3.40
C LEU A 16 39.24 -3.51 -2.25
N SER A 17 39.97 -2.46 -1.88
CA SER A 17 39.51 -1.39 -1.00
C SER A 17 38.24 -0.81 -1.62
N PHE A 18 37.10 -1.39 -1.27
CA PHE A 18 35.80 -0.77 -1.48
C PHE A 18 35.76 0.39 -0.51
N SER A 19 36.33 1.52 -0.91
CA SER A 19 36.15 2.79 -0.24
C SER A 19 34.66 3.09 -0.33
N LEU A 20 33.90 2.70 0.71
CA LEU A 20 32.58 3.26 0.93
C LEU A 20 32.81 4.74 1.21
N SER A 21 32.76 5.54 0.15
CA SER A 21 32.58 6.98 0.26
C SER A 21 31.28 7.18 1.02
N ILE A 22 31.39 7.41 2.33
CA ILE A 22 30.31 7.90 3.17
C ILE A 22 30.08 9.33 2.70
N PHE A 23 29.37 9.49 1.57
CA PHE A 23 28.80 10.77 1.21
C PHE A 23 27.85 11.14 2.33
N ALA A 24 28.07 12.31 2.93
CA ALA A 24 27.12 12.90 3.86
C ALA A 24 25.81 13.12 3.09
N GLN A 25 24.91 12.13 3.16
CA GLN A 25 23.63 12.23 2.50
C GLN A 25 22.76 13.21 3.25
N GLU A 26 22.46 14.31 2.58
CA GLU A 26 21.52 15.30 3.07
C GLU A 26 20.15 14.68 3.26
N ASN A 27 19.46 15.14 4.30
CA ASN A 27 18.10 14.73 4.56
C ASN A 27 17.17 15.39 3.54
N ILE A 28 16.44 14.59 2.77
CA ILE A 28 15.40 15.06 1.86
C ILE A 28 14.03 14.99 2.52
N THR A 29 13.19 15.99 2.26
CA THR A 29 11.79 16.00 2.71
C THR A 29 10.89 15.61 1.54
N LEU A 30 10.14 14.53 1.70
CA LEU A 30 9.22 14.02 0.68
C LEU A 30 7.78 14.09 1.19
N LYS A 31 6.86 14.44 0.29
CA LYS A 31 5.41 14.41 0.53
C LYS A 31 4.79 13.42 -0.45
N GLY A 32 3.88 12.60 0.05
CA GLY A 32 3.23 11.59 -0.78
C GLY A 32 2.39 10.61 0.03
N THR A 33 2.06 9.49 -0.61
CA THR A 33 1.25 8.44 -0.03
C THR A 33 2.11 7.18 0.18
N VAL A 34 2.07 6.62 1.38
CA VAL A 34 2.67 5.32 1.69
C VAL A 34 1.85 4.21 1.02
N ILE A 35 2.56 3.25 0.43
CA ILE A 35 1.99 2.05 -0.18
C ILE A 35 2.89 0.85 0.14
N ASP A 36 2.33 -0.34 0.33
CA ASP A 36 3.12 -1.56 0.45
C ASP A 36 3.70 -1.99 -0.91
N ASN A 37 4.88 -2.60 -0.89
CA ASN A 37 5.59 -2.96 -2.13
C ASN A 37 4.83 -3.99 -2.97
N LYS A 38 4.01 -4.85 -2.35
CA LYS A 38 3.21 -5.85 -3.07
C LYS A 38 2.10 -5.19 -3.89
N CYS A 39 1.32 -4.28 -3.30
CA CYS A 39 0.31 -3.52 -4.01
C CYS A 39 0.91 -2.57 -5.04
N ALA A 40 2.06 -1.96 -4.75
CA ALA A 40 2.77 -1.12 -5.71
C ALA A 40 3.20 -1.91 -6.96
N GLU A 41 3.75 -3.11 -6.79
CA GLU A 41 4.15 -3.97 -7.91
C GLU A 41 2.93 -4.47 -8.70
N ALA A 42 1.89 -4.92 -8.01
CA ALA A 42 0.67 -5.41 -8.65
C ALA A 42 -0.05 -4.34 -9.48
N ASN A 43 0.12 -3.06 -9.13
CA ASN A 43 -0.56 -1.94 -9.78
C ASN A 43 0.39 -1.00 -10.54
N LYS A 44 1.61 -1.44 -10.85
CA LYS A 44 2.67 -0.59 -11.45
C LYS A 44 2.22 0.22 -12.67
N ALA A 45 1.41 -0.37 -13.55
CA ALA A 45 0.90 0.30 -14.75
C ALA A 45 -0.14 1.41 -14.45
N ASN A 46 -0.88 1.30 -13.34
CA ASN A 46 -2.00 2.18 -12.99
C ASN A 46 -1.81 2.85 -11.62
N LEU A 47 -0.55 2.92 -11.14
CA LEU A 47 -0.23 3.29 -9.76
C LEU A 47 -0.80 4.66 -9.37
N SER A 48 -0.73 5.64 -10.27
CA SER A 48 -1.25 7.00 -10.05
C SER A 48 -2.77 7.05 -9.79
N THR A 49 -3.51 6.09 -10.34
CA THR A 49 -4.95 5.95 -10.11
C THR A 49 -5.22 5.09 -8.88
N PHE A 50 -4.54 3.95 -8.76
CA PHE A 50 -4.72 3.00 -7.66
C PHE A 50 -4.41 3.61 -6.29
N ILE A 51 -3.38 4.45 -6.20
CA ILE A 51 -2.95 5.07 -4.92
C ILE A 51 -4.07 5.88 -4.26
N LYS A 52 -5.00 6.44 -5.05
CA LYS A 52 -6.14 7.22 -4.55
C LYS A 52 -7.21 6.36 -3.86
N THR A 53 -7.23 5.07 -4.17
CA THR A 53 -8.18 4.11 -3.61
C THR A 53 -7.54 3.17 -2.59
N HIS A 54 -6.21 3.24 -2.42
CA HIS A 54 -5.48 2.39 -1.50
C HIS A 54 -5.78 2.81 -0.05
N GLN A 55 -6.22 1.83 0.74
CA GLN A 55 -6.63 2.03 2.13
C GLN A 55 -5.57 1.52 3.09
N LYS A 56 -5.51 2.12 4.28
CA LYS A 56 -4.56 1.78 5.33
C LYS A 56 -4.63 0.31 5.74
N GLU A 57 -5.84 -0.23 5.81
CA GLU A 57 -6.12 -1.61 6.18
C GLU A 57 -5.45 -2.59 5.21
N CYS A 58 -5.42 -2.25 3.91
CA CYS A 58 -4.76 -3.05 2.88
C CYS A 58 -3.24 -3.05 3.09
N ALA A 59 -2.65 -1.88 3.33
CA ALA A 59 -1.22 -1.71 3.60
C ALA A 59 -0.76 -2.44 4.88
N MET A 60 -1.68 -2.67 5.82
CA MET A 60 -1.41 -3.34 7.10
C MET A 60 -1.67 -4.85 7.10
N MET A 61 -2.22 -5.42 6.02
CA MET A 61 -2.39 -6.87 5.93
C MET A 61 -1.04 -7.58 6.06
N PRO A 62 -0.96 -8.80 6.66
CA PRO A 62 0.32 -9.45 6.95
C PRO A 62 1.25 -9.59 5.73
N ALA A 63 0.71 -9.97 4.57
CA ALA A 63 1.49 -10.11 3.35
C ALA A 63 1.96 -8.76 2.76
N CYS A 64 1.19 -7.70 2.98
CA CYS A 64 1.50 -6.35 2.51
C CYS A 64 2.61 -5.75 3.39
N ALA A 65 2.44 -5.80 4.71
CA ALA A 65 3.45 -5.36 5.66
C ALA A 65 4.79 -6.11 5.50
N ALA A 66 4.74 -7.43 5.28
CA ALA A 66 5.93 -8.24 5.05
C ALA A 66 6.67 -7.90 3.75
N SER A 67 5.98 -7.31 2.77
CA SER A 67 6.60 -6.87 1.51
C SER A 67 7.45 -5.60 1.66
N GLY A 68 7.35 -4.90 2.80
CA GLY A 68 7.93 -3.59 3.01
C GLY A 68 7.09 -2.47 2.38
N TYR A 69 7.58 -1.25 2.54
CA TYR A 69 6.83 -0.05 2.13
C TYR A 69 7.62 0.82 1.16
N ALA A 70 6.88 1.63 0.42
CA ALA A 70 7.38 2.69 -0.44
C ALA A 70 6.55 3.96 -0.23
N ILE A 71 7.09 5.09 -0.68
CA ILE A 71 6.35 6.34 -0.83
C ILE A 71 6.13 6.62 -2.32
N TYR A 72 4.88 6.86 -2.69
CA TYR A 72 4.52 7.45 -3.97
C TYR A 72 4.43 8.97 -3.79
N THR A 73 5.43 9.69 -4.30
CA THR A 73 5.56 11.13 -4.10
C THR A 73 4.55 11.92 -4.93
N ASN A 74 4.32 13.18 -4.56
CA ASN A 74 3.48 14.09 -5.35
C ASN A 74 4.02 14.33 -6.78
N GLU A 75 5.31 14.11 -6.97
CA GLU A 75 6.00 14.15 -8.28
C GLU A 75 5.83 12.85 -9.07
N LYS A 76 4.96 11.94 -8.60
CA LYS A 76 4.64 10.65 -9.21
C LYS A 76 5.81 9.67 -9.24
N LEU A 77 6.76 9.80 -8.33
CA LEU A 77 7.89 8.89 -8.18
C LEU A 77 7.59 7.85 -7.10
N LEU A 78 7.91 6.58 -7.36
CA LEU A 78 7.84 5.51 -6.36
C LEU A 78 9.24 5.26 -5.80
N MET A 79 9.41 5.46 -4.49
CA MET A 79 10.69 5.28 -3.80
C MET A 79 10.51 4.29 -2.65
N LYS A 80 11.28 3.20 -2.66
CA LYS A 80 11.20 2.15 -1.64
C LYS A 80 11.93 2.56 -0.37
N PHE A 81 11.36 2.21 0.78
CA PHE A 81 12.08 2.28 2.05
C PHE A 81 12.93 1.03 2.23
N ASP A 82 14.08 1.18 2.88
CA ASP A 82 14.87 0.02 3.31
C ASP A 82 14.09 -0.83 4.34
N LYS A 83 14.65 -1.98 4.71
CA LYS A 83 13.99 -2.92 5.64
C LYS A 83 13.72 -2.31 7.02
N GLU A 84 14.66 -1.55 7.58
CA GLU A 84 14.51 -0.93 8.90
C GLU A 84 13.44 0.17 8.88
N SER A 85 13.49 0.99 7.83
CA SER A 85 12.57 2.09 7.57
C SER A 85 11.16 1.59 7.29
N SER A 86 11.04 0.47 6.57
CA SER A 86 9.75 -0.21 6.37
C SER A 86 9.14 -0.65 7.71
N ALA A 87 9.94 -1.13 8.67
CA ALA A 87 9.43 -1.45 10.00
C ALA A 87 8.93 -0.20 10.75
N LYS A 88 9.67 0.92 10.68
CA LYS A 88 9.24 2.22 11.25
C LYS A 88 7.94 2.72 10.63
N VAL A 89 7.76 2.54 9.32
CA VAL A 89 6.50 2.87 8.61
C VAL A 89 5.37 1.96 9.12
N ALA A 90 5.59 0.66 9.24
CA ALA A 90 4.59 -0.26 9.78
C ALA A 90 4.14 0.14 11.19
N GLU A 91 5.08 0.53 12.06
CA GLU A 91 4.79 1.03 13.40
C GLU A 91 4.02 2.34 13.40
N PHE A 92 4.38 3.28 12.51
CA PHE A 92 3.62 4.50 12.31
C PHE A 92 2.17 4.20 11.91
N LEU A 93 1.96 3.26 10.98
CA LEU A 93 0.63 2.90 10.50
C LEU A 93 -0.24 2.19 11.55
N LYS A 94 0.33 1.61 12.61
CA LYS A 94 -0.45 1.01 13.71
C LYS A 94 -1.20 2.04 14.55
N LYS A 95 -0.79 3.31 14.51
CA LYS A 95 -1.44 4.36 15.31
C LYS A 95 -2.84 4.64 14.75
N SER A 96 -3.84 4.85 15.61
CA SER A 96 -5.22 5.06 15.16
C SER A 96 -5.39 6.34 14.34
N ASP A 97 -4.61 7.37 14.63
CA ASP A 97 -4.63 8.69 13.99
C ASP A 97 -3.72 8.79 12.76
N SER A 98 -2.96 7.74 12.43
CA SER A 98 -2.08 7.77 11.26
C SER A 98 -2.85 7.59 9.96
N THR A 99 -2.38 8.28 8.92
CA THR A 99 -2.90 8.21 7.56
C THR A 99 -1.82 7.73 6.59
N LEU A 100 -2.22 7.28 5.40
CA LEU A 100 -1.26 6.94 4.34
C LEU A 100 -0.62 8.17 3.70
N ASN A 101 -1.27 9.34 3.78
CA ASN A 101 -0.69 10.58 3.30
C ASN A 101 0.29 11.12 4.33
N VAL A 102 1.55 11.24 3.96
CA VAL A 102 2.65 11.51 4.88
C VAL A 102 3.55 12.61 4.38
N THR A 103 4.23 13.25 5.34
CA THR A 103 5.49 13.95 5.09
C THR A 103 6.59 13.17 5.78
N VAL A 104 7.61 12.79 5.03
CA VAL A 104 8.76 12.05 5.54
C VAL A 104 10.04 12.86 5.37
N VAL A 105 10.96 12.70 6.30
CA VAL A 105 12.35 13.09 6.14
C VAL A 105 13.15 11.81 6.02
N ALA A 106 13.96 11.68 4.97
CA ALA A 106 14.72 10.47 4.68
C ALA A 106 16.10 10.79 4.09
N LYS A 107 16.99 9.81 4.08
CA LYS A 107 18.27 9.82 3.35
C LYS A 107 18.18 8.80 2.21
N GLN A 108 18.69 9.14 1.03
CA GLN A 108 18.62 8.27 -0.13
C GLN A 108 19.84 7.35 -0.26
N VAL A 109 19.80 6.17 0.35
CA VAL A 109 20.90 5.21 0.35
C VAL A 109 20.78 4.30 -0.89
N GLY A 110 21.50 4.66 -1.95
CA GLY A 110 21.45 3.93 -3.22
C GLY A 110 20.07 4.06 -3.87
N SER A 111 19.35 2.95 -4.03
CA SER A 111 17.99 2.89 -4.60
C SER A 111 16.88 2.94 -3.55
N GLU A 112 17.22 3.01 -2.27
CA GLU A 112 16.27 2.95 -1.15
C GLU A 112 16.33 4.20 -0.27
N LEU A 113 15.28 4.42 0.50
CA LEU A 113 15.15 5.49 1.48
C LEU A 113 15.36 4.95 2.89
N ASN A 114 16.30 5.55 3.60
CA ASN A 114 16.45 5.41 5.04
C ASN A 114 15.62 6.50 5.75
N LEU A 115 14.58 6.10 6.45
CA LEU A 115 13.63 6.99 7.10
C LEU A 115 14.21 7.59 8.38
N VAL A 116 14.26 8.93 8.42
CA VAL A 116 14.64 9.72 9.59
C VAL A 116 13.42 10.10 10.42
N SER A 117 12.34 10.54 9.78
CA SER A 117 11.08 10.84 10.47
C SER A 117 9.87 10.71 9.55
N ILE A 118 8.70 10.44 10.13
CA ILE A 118 7.41 10.32 9.46
C ILE A 118 6.33 11.01 10.28
N LYS A 119 5.47 11.77 9.61
CA LYS A 119 4.28 12.38 10.19
C LYS A 119 3.14 12.36 9.19
N ASN A 120 1.91 12.50 9.68
CA ASN A 120 0.76 12.76 8.83
C ASN A 120 1.05 13.98 7.93
N GLY A 121 0.77 13.82 6.65
CA GLY A 121 0.77 14.89 5.69
C GLY A 121 -0.42 15.83 5.93
N PRO A 122 -0.45 16.99 5.25
CA PRO A 122 -1.68 17.78 5.21
C PRO A 122 -2.81 16.86 4.72
N ALA A 123 -3.97 16.92 5.37
CA ALA A 123 -5.12 16.12 5.00
C ALA A 123 -5.34 16.29 3.49
N ALA A 124 -5.13 15.22 2.73
CA ALA A 124 -5.55 15.18 1.33
C ALA A 124 -7.05 15.41 1.39
N ALA A 125 -7.52 16.55 0.86
CA ALA A 125 -8.91 16.97 0.90
C ALA A 125 -9.80 15.74 0.75
N GLU A 126 -10.49 15.40 1.84
CA GLU A 126 -11.30 14.19 1.94
C GLU A 126 -12.34 14.24 0.81
N ASN A 127 -12.13 13.47 -0.26
CA ASN A 127 -13.28 13.03 -1.04
C ASN A 127 -13.95 11.98 -0.18
N LYS A 128 -14.82 12.44 0.73
CA LYS A 128 -15.76 11.57 1.44
C LYS A 128 -16.44 10.70 0.39
N PRO A 129 -16.28 9.36 0.38
CA PRO A 129 -17.26 8.53 -0.29
C PRO A 129 -18.61 8.89 0.35
N GLY A 130 -19.56 9.28 -0.49
CA GLY A 130 -20.85 9.80 -0.09
C GLY A 130 -21.41 8.99 1.08
N VAL A 131 -21.69 9.70 2.17
CA VAL A 131 -22.54 9.22 3.24
C VAL A 131 -23.79 8.70 2.57
N MET A 132 -24.03 7.39 2.69
CA MET A 132 -25.33 6.83 2.35
C MET A 132 -26.31 7.37 3.37
N GLU A 133 -26.93 8.51 3.01
CA GLU A 133 -28.00 9.12 3.76
C GLU A 133 -29.18 8.16 3.76
N GLN A 134 -29.45 7.62 4.95
CA GLN A 134 -30.64 6.84 5.24
C GLN A 134 -31.86 7.74 5.12
N GLY A 135 -32.40 7.88 3.92
CA GLY A 135 -33.71 8.44 3.66
C GLY A 135 -34.81 7.42 3.99
N LYS A 136 -35.11 7.25 5.28
CA LYS A 136 -36.48 6.89 5.69
C LYS A 136 -37.31 8.16 5.58
N GLU A 137 -38.18 8.28 4.57
CA GLU A 137 -39.56 8.75 4.77
C GLU A 137 -40.40 8.55 3.49
N LYS A 138 -41.47 7.75 3.63
CA LYS A 138 -42.81 8.02 3.09
C LYS A 138 -43.02 8.02 1.58
N LEU A 139 -43.59 6.92 1.09
CA LEU A 139 -44.68 6.93 0.11
C LEU A 139 -45.55 5.67 0.35
N MET A 140 -46.46 5.79 1.32
CA MET A 140 -47.70 5.01 1.33
C MET A 140 -48.71 5.74 0.44
N GLY A 141 -49.37 4.98 -0.45
CA GLY A 141 -50.67 5.36 -0.99
C GLY A 141 -50.75 5.47 -2.50
N LYS A 142 -51.18 4.36 -3.13
CA LYS A 142 -52.29 4.24 -4.11
C LYS A 142 -51.95 3.21 -5.18
N GLY A 143 -52.81 2.19 -5.31
CA GLY A 143 -52.85 1.32 -6.49
C GLY A 143 -52.64 -0.17 -6.23
N ALA A 144 -53.46 -0.77 -5.36
CA ALA A 144 -53.64 -2.23 -5.34
C ALA A 144 -55.11 -2.54 -5.00
N GLU A 145 -56.00 -2.07 -5.85
CA GLU A 145 -57.43 -2.38 -5.83
C GLU A 145 -57.86 -2.71 -7.26
N GLU A 146 -57.32 -3.77 -7.87
CA GLU A 146 -57.94 -4.32 -9.09
C GLU A 146 -57.50 -5.75 -9.50
N MET A 147 -57.14 -6.65 -8.59
CA MET A 147 -56.82 -8.05 -8.97
C MET A 147 -57.43 -9.08 -8.02
N MET A 148 -58.76 -9.02 -7.84
CA MET A 148 -59.56 -10.14 -7.32
C MET A 148 -60.83 -10.33 -8.17
N LYS A 149 -60.64 -10.81 -9.40
CA LYS A 149 -61.61 -11.66 -10.14
C LYS A 149 -60.81 -12.90 -10.50
N GLY A 150 -61.00 -14.05 -9.86
CA GLY A 150 -62.25 -14.79 -9.89
C GLY A 150 -62.26 -15.73 -11.09
N SER A 151 -61.35 -16.71 -11.13
CA SER A 151 -61.35 -17.79 -12.12
C SER A 151 -61.18 -19.13 -11.41
N LYS A 152 -62.32 -19.80 -11.17
CA LYS A 152 -62.40 -21.19 -10.71
C LYS A 152 -61.76 -22.12 -11.75
N PRO A 153 -60.84 -23.01 -11.40
CA PRO A 153 -60.52 -24.15 -12.25
C PRO A 153 -61.65 -25.18 -12.17
N LYS A 154 -62.23 -25.50 -13.32
CA LYS A 154 -63.24 -26.54 -13.52
C LYS A 154 -62.52 -27.90 -13.56
N LEU A 155 -62.72 -28.72 -12.53
CA LEU A 155 -62.28 -30.12 -12.51
C LEU A 155 -63.05 -30.92 -13.58
N PRO A 156 -62.36 -31.70 -14.44
CA PRO A 156 -63.03 -32.67 -15.31
C PRO A 156 -63.47 -33.88 -14.47
N GLY A 157 -64.73 -34.27 -14.63
CA GLY A 157 -65.29 -35.49 -14.04
C GLY A 157 -64.70 -36.74 -14.67
N LEU A 158 -64.34 -37.70 -13.83
CA LEU A 158 -63.98 -39.05 -14.22
C LEU A 158 -65.24 -39.84 -14.60
N PRO A 159 -65.28 -40.55 -15.73
CA PRO A 159 -66.13 -41.72 -15.91
C PRO A 159 -65.61 -42.94 -15.13
#